data_AF-A0A1F6GGB2-F1
#
_entry.id   AF-A0A1F6GGB2-F1
#
_cell.length_a   1.000
_cell.length_b   1.000
_cell.length_c   1.000
_cell.angle_alpha   90.00
_cell.angle_beta   90.00
_cell.angle_gamma   90.00
#
_symmetry.space_group_name_H-M   'P 1'
#
loop_
_entity.id
_entity.type
_entity.pdbx_description
1 polymer ?
#
loop_
_entity_poly.entity_id
_entity_poly.type
_entity_poly.pdbx_seq_one_letter_code
_entity_poly.pdbx_strand_id
1 'polypeptide(L)'
;MKLPILLGLGLSLLALPAMAFEKADLEKLRSTKKCNASTFSSCDLSGASLMDIDLNGAELEGANLEGITMENVDLSKANLSEANLKGARMTKVNLNQAILKEANLDGVKMMAVSVEDADLTDAKLTGGTLKGVSFKNSVFKDTVLTNTDLKLSNLSGVTGITEAPCAKPSFGACK
;
A
#
# COMPACT_ATOMS: atom_id res chain seq x y z
N MET A 1 41.06 23.67 14.42
CA MET A 1 41.14 22.19 14.40
C MET A 1 39.99 21.69 15.29
N LYS A 2 38.84 21.21 14.83
CA LYS A 2 38.45 20.51 13.59
C LYS A 2 37.21 21.15 12.94
N LEU A 3 37.15 20.98 11.62
CA LEU A 3 36.20 21.51 10.63
C LEU A 3 34.82 20.82 10.72
N PRO A 4 33.68 21.50 10.54
CA PRO A 4 32.40 20.81 10.39
C PRO A 4 32.36 20.12 9.01
N ILE A 5 32.04 18.83 9.00
CA ILE A 5 31.90 18.04 7.78
C ILE A 5 30.59 18.46 7.10
N LEU A 6 30.73 19.35 6.13
CA LEU A 6 29.75 19.64 5.09
C LEU A 6 29.80 18.47 4.09
N LEU A 7 28.96 17.45 4.28
CA LEU A 7 28.78 16.41 3.26
C LEU A 7 27.78 16.91 2.20
N GLY A 8 28.34 17.68 1.25
CA GLY A 8 28.02 17.66 -0.18
C GLY A 8 26.55 17.71 -0.60
N LEU A 9 26.05 18.93 -0.80
CA LEU A 9 25.12 19.25 -1.88
C LEU A 9 25.76 18.88 -3.22
N GLY A 10 25.39 17.74 -3.77
CA GLY A 10 25.50 17.45 -5.20
C GLY A 10 24.24 17.92 -5.91
N LEU A 11 23.95 19.22 -5.90
CA LEU A 11 22.87 19.79 -6.70
C LEU A 11 23.37 19.93 -8.15
N SER A 12 23.46 18.81 -8.87
CA SER A 12 23.65 18.86 -10.33
C SER A 12 22.31 19.18 -10.99
N LEU A 13 22.21 20.40 -11.49
CA LEU A 13 21.05 20.94 -12.18
C LEU A 13 20.92 20.35 -13.60
N LEU A 14 20.61 19.05 -13.74
CA LEU A 14 20.27 18.41 -15.01
C LEU A 14 19.22 17.29 -14.79
N ALA A 15 17.99 17.56 -15.25
CA ALA A 15 16.79 16.71 -15.30
C ALA A 15 16.09 16.36 -13.96
N LEU A 16 14.92 16.97 -13.71
CA LEU A 16 13.89 16.41 -12.82
C LEU A 16 12.81 15.72 -13.68
N PRO A 17 12.10 14.67 -13.20
CA PRO A 17 12.27 13.92 -11.94
C PRO A 17 12.22 12.37 -12.16
N ALA A 18 13.12 11.62 -11.53
CA ALA A 18 12.89 10.19 -11.30
C ALA A 18 12.50 10.06 -9.83
N MET A 19 11.21 9.89 -9.54
CA MET A 19 10.66 9.93 -8.17
C MET A 19 11.47 9.02 -7.24
N ALA A 20 12.24 9.65 -6.37
CA ALA A 20 13.01 8.99 -5.33
C ALA A 20 12.38 9.44 -4.02
N PHE A 21 12.01 8.48 -3.17
CA PHE A 21 11.44 8.75 -1.84
C PHE A 21 12.14 9.92 -1.12
N GLU A 22 11.36 10.73 -0.42
CA GLU A 22 11.92 11.75 0.45
C GLU A 22 12.34 11.11 1.78
N LYS A 23 13.64 11.09 2.06
CA LYS A 23 14.15 10.53 3.32
C LYS A 23 13.52 11.19 4.55
N ALA A 24 13.23 12.49 4.47
CA ALA A 24 12.58 13.22 5.56
C ALA A 24 11.19 12.66 5.90
N ASP A 25 10.42 12.26 4.88
CA ASP A 25 9.11 11.64 5.07
C ASP A 25 9.23 10.28 5.73
N LEU A 26 10.25 9.50 5.39
CA LEU A 26 10.51 8.22 6.06
C LEU A 26 10.85 8.40 7.55
N GLU A 27 11.71 9.36 7.88
CA GLU A 27 12.06 9.67 9.28
C GLU A 27 10.84 10.20 10.06
N LYS A 28 10.02 11.03 9.43
CA LYS A 28 8.77 11.53 10.00
C LYS A 28 7.78 10.39 10.22
N LEU A 29 7.59 9.50 9.24
CA LEU A 29 6.71 8.34 9.36
C LEU A 29 7.16 7.42 10.50
N ARG A 30 8.47 7.14 10.59
CA ARG A 30 9.04 6.30 11.66
C ARG A 30 8.82 6.88 13.06
N SER A 31 8.91 8.20 13.20
CA SER A 31 8.81 8.86 14.51
C SER A 31 7.38 9.21 14.91
N THR A 32 6.50 9.49 13.94
CA THR A 32 5.17 10.04 14.21
C THR A 32 4.02 9.16 13.76
N LYS A 33 4.27 8.15 12.92
CA LYS A 33 3.25 7.39 12.19
C LYS A 33 2.32 8.26 11.35
N LYS A 34 2.75 9.46 10.95
CA LYS A 34 1.93 10.44 10.21
C LYS A 34 2.62 10.92 8.95
N CYS A 35 1.88 10.89 7.86
CA CYS A 35 2.23 11.39 6.54
C CYS A 35 1.15 12.31 5.96
N ASN A 36 0.24 12.81 6.81
CA ASN A 36 -0.92 13.57 6.35
C ASN A 36 -0.55 14.69 5.37
N ALA A 37 -1.38 14.82 4.33
CA ALA A 37 -1.33 15.88 3.34
C ALA A 37 -1.74 17.22 3.99
N SER A 38 -0.90 17.75 4.88
CA SER A 38 -1.02 19.13 5.35
C SER A 38 -0.52 20.08 4.26
N THR A 39 -1.34 20.22 3.23
CA THR A 39 -1.46 21.32 2.25
C THR A 39 -0.24 21.71 1.39
N PHE A 40 1.00 21.33 1.73
CA PHE A 40 2.20 21.77 0.99
C PHE A 40 3.32 20.72 0.81
N SER A 41 3.16 19.48 1.31
CA SER A 41 4.02 18.36 0.92
C SER A 41 3.24 17.05 0.98
N SER A 42 3.01 16.41 -0.17
CA SER A 42 2.56 15.01 -0.23
C SER A 42 3.69 14.13 0.33
N CYS A 43 3.39 13.27 1.30
CA CYS A 43 4.39 12.30 1.80
C CYS A 43 4.77 11.35 0.65
N ASP A 44 6.03 11.42 0.21
CA ASP A 44 6.55 10.61 -0.89
C ASP A 44 7.52 9.55 -0.39
N LEU A 45 7.04 8.31 -0.40
CA LEU A 45 7.79 7.10 -0.08
C LEU A 45 7.88 6.18 -1.30
N SER A 46 7.74 6.73 -2.51
CA SER A 46 7.81 5.95 -3.74
C SER A 46 9.14 5.20 -3.87
N GLY A 47 9.05 3.91 -4.14
CA GLY A 47 10.19 3.00 -4.24
C GLY A 47 10.95 2.76 -2.93
N ALA A 48 10.51 3.30 -1.79
CA ALA A 48 11.16 3.07 -0.50
C ALA A 48 11.13 1.59 -0.10
N SER A 49 12.02 1.20 0.81
CA SER A 49 12.04 -0.14 1.41
C SER A 49 11.79 -0.06 2.91
N LEU A 50 10.72 -0.72 3.36
CA LEU A 50 10.38 -0.88 4.77
C LEU A 50 10.49 -2.35 5.16
N MET A 51 11.19 -2.61 6.26
CA MET A 51 11.39 -3.95 6.79
C MET A 51 11.26 -3.91 8.31
N ASP A 52 10.53 -4.87 8.86
CA ASP A 52 10.38 -5.10 10.30
C ASP A 52 9.99 -3.83 11.08
N ILE A 53 8.97 -3.11 10.61
CA ILE A 53 8.50 -1.85 11.21
C ILE A 53 7.03 -1.93 11.64
N ASP A 54 6.74 -1.36 12.81
CA ASP A 54 5.39 -1.13 13.31
C ASP A 54 4.90 0.26 12.88
N LEU A 55 3.89 0.26 12.01
CA LEU A 55 3.11 1.40 11.55
C LEU A 55 1.61 1.21 11.86
N ASN A 56 1.27 0.45 12.91
CA ASN A 56 -0.11 0.28 13.36
C ASN A 56 -0.75 1.66 13.60
N GLY A 57 -1.92 1.87 13.02
CA GLY A 57 -2.67 3.12 13.13
C GLY A 57 -2.06 4.31 12.38
N ALA A 58 -1.11 4.08 11.45
CA ALA A 58 -0.48 5.17 10.73
C ALA A 58 -1.48 5.97 9.87
N GLU A 59 -1.28 7.29 9.82
CA GLU A 59 -2.04 8.22 9.00
C GLU A 59 -1.28 8.46 7.69
N LEU A 60 -1.63 7.69 6.64
CA LEU A 60 -0.99 7.66 5.33
C LEU A 60 -1.95 8.10 4.21
N GLU A 61 -3.00 8.85 4.54
CA GLU A 61 -3.98 9.35 3.58
C GLU A 61 -3.31 10.18 2.48
N GLY A 62 -3.58 9.82 1.22
CA GLY A 62 -3.00 10.45 0.04
C GLY A 62 -1.49 10.24 -0.15
N ALA A 63 -0.84 9.39 0.65
CA ALA A 63 0.61 9.17 0.54
C ALA A 63 0.99 8.54 -0.81
N ASN A 64 2.12 8.97 -1.37
CA ASN A 64 2.70 8.31 -2.53
C ASN A 64 3.58 7.14 -2.09
N LEU A 65 3.08 5.93 -2.28
CA LEU A 65 3.73 4.65 -1.95
C LEU A 65 4.01 3.84 -3.23
N GLU A 66 4.10 4.50 -4.39
CA GLU A 66 4.26 3.82 -5.69
C GLU A 66 5.53 2.97 -5.69
N GLY A 67 5.40 1.69 -6.00
CA GLY A 67 6.52 0.76 -6.07
C GLY A 67 7.21 0.47 -4.74
N ILE A 68 6.66 0.90 -3.60
CA ILE A 68 7.23 0.64 -2.28
C ILE A 68 7.40 -0.87 -2.05
N THR A 69 8.48 -1.24 -1.37
CA THR A 69 8.71 -2.62 -0.91
C THR A 69 8.53 -2.69 0.60
N MET A 70 7.69 -3.61 1.06
CA MET A 70 7.39 -3.84 2.47
C MET A 70 7.54 -5.32 2.82
N GLU A 71 8.33 -5.60 3.86
CA GLU A 71 8.48 -6.95 4.43
C GLU A 71 8.28 -6.91 5.95
N ASN A 72 7.41 -7.80 6.47
CA ASN A 72 7.09 -7.88 7.90
C ASN A 72 6.69 -6.53 8.52
N VAL A 73 5.84 -5.78 7.82
CA VAL A 73 5.36 -4.45 8.27
C VAL A 73 3.98 -4.58 8.88
N ASP A 74 3.75 -3.96 10.03
CA ASP A 74 2.41 -3.82 10.61
C ASP A 74 1.79 -2.48 10.22
N LEU A 75 0.77 -2.50 9.37
CA LEU A 75 -0.07 -1.37 8.97
C LEU A 75 -1.52 -1.57 9.44
N SER A 76 -1.75 -2.43 10.43
CA SER A 76 -3.11 -2.65 10.92
C SER A 76 -3.71 -1.35 11.45
N LYS A 77 -4.99 -1.12 11.17
CA LYS A 77 -5.73 0.11 11.49
C LYS A 77 -5.19 1.39 10.84
N ALA A 78 -4.25 1.30 9.89
CA ALA A 78 -3.75 2.48 9.21
C ALA A 78 -4.83 3.09 8.30
N ASN A 79 -4.81 4.42 8.17
CA ASN A 79 -5.58 5.13 7.14
C ASN A 79 -4.70 5.30 5.90
N LEU A 80 -5.00 4.55 4.86
CA LEU A 80 -4.38 4.56 3.53
C LEU A 80 -5.37 5.06 2.46
N SER A 81 -6.40 5.80 2.86
CA SER A 81 -7.38 6.34 1.91
C SER A 81 -6.67 7.20 0.86
N GLU A 82 -7.06 7.07 -0.39
CA GLU A 82 -6.47 7.79 -1.54
C GLU A 82 -4.95 7.56 -1.75
N ALA A 83 -4.32 6.65 -1.01
CA ALA A 83 -2.89 6.39 -1.15
C ALA A 83 -2.56 5.73 -2.50
N ASN A 84 -1.43 6.13 -3.09
CA ASN A 84 -0.93 5.52 -4.32
C ASN A 84 0.02 4.36 -3.99
N LEU A 85 -0.48 3.13 -3.98
CA LEU A 85 0.27 1.87 -3.77
C LEU A 85 0.55 1.12 -5.09
N LYS A 86 0.46 1.81 -6.23
CA LYS A 86 0.63 1.18 -7.54
C LYS A 86 1.96 0.45 -7.63
N GLY A 87 1.94 -0.81 -8.05
CA GLY A 87 3.13 -1.64 -8.20
C GLY A 87 3.85 -1.99 -6.89
N ALA A 88 3.28 -1.67 -5.73
CA ALA A 88 3.86 -1.99 -4.44
C ALA A 88 4.09 -3.51 -4.27
N ARG A 89 5.10 -3.86 -3.47
CA ARG A 89 5.50 -5.24 -3.18
C ARG A 89 5.42 -5.48 -1.69
N MET A 90 4.48 -6.34 -1.29
CA MET A 90 4.18 -6.61 0.11
C MET A 90 4.34 -8.09 0.42
N THR A 91 5.22 -8.41 1.36
CA THR A 91 5.40 -9.76 1.88
C THR A 91 5.19 -9.75 3.38
N LYS A 92 4.28 -10.59 3.89
CA LYS A 92 3.98 -10.68 5.34
C LYS A 92 3.61 -9.33 5.98
N VAL A 93 2.84 -8.53 5.25
CA VAL A 93 2.33 -7.24 5.75
C VAL A 93 0.97 -7.46 6.44
N ASN A 94 0.76 -6.81 7.57
CA ASN A 94 -0.53 -6.79 8.25
C ASN A 94 -1.28 -5.48 7.92
N LEU A 95 -2.38 -5.57 7.19
CA LEU A 95 -3.30 -4.47 6.84
C LEU A 95 -4.67 -4.66 7.51
N ASN A 96 -4.75 -5.47 8.58
CA ASN A 96 -6.03 -5.75 9.22
C ASN A 96 -6.68 -4.45 9.74
N GLN A 97 -7.97 -4.29 9.50
CA GLN A 97 -8.76 -3.12 9.87
C GLN A 97 -8.24 -1.79 9.26
N ALA A 98 -7.38 -1.86 8.24
CA ALA A 98 -6.93 -0.66 7.53
C ALA A 98 -8.07 -0.06 6.70
N ILE A 99 -8.01 1.25 6.47
CA ILE A 99 -8.90 1.97 5.56
C ILE A 99 -8.14 2.21 4.27
N LEU A 100 -8.56 1.57 3.19
CA LEU A 100 -7.95 1.61 1.85
C LEU A 100 -8.90 2.23 0.82
N LYS A 101 -9.82 3.09 1.28
CA LYS A 101 -10.83 3.71 0.41
C LYS A 101 -10.17 4.47 -0.72
N GLU A 102 -10.63 4.26 -1.94
CA GLU A 102 -10.11 4.95 -3.14
C GLU A 102 -8.60 4.75 -3.38
N ALA A 103 -7.94 3.82 -2.65
CA ALA A 103 -6.52 3.58 -2.80
C ALA A 103 -6.20 2.95 -4.17
N ASN A 104 -5.09 3.38 -4.76
CA ASN A 104 -4.60 2.80 -6.00
C ASN A 104 -3.62 1.66 -5.70
N LEU A 105 -4.07 0.41 -5.83
CA LEU A 105 -3.30 -0.82 -5.65
C LEU A 105 -3.06 -1.52 -7.01
N ASP A 106 -3.14 -0.82 -8.14
CA ASP A 106 -2.95 -1.41 -9.45
C ASP A 106 -1.56 -2.06 -9.57
N GLY A 107 -1.49 -3.28 -10.11
CA GLY A 107 -0.24 -4.02 -10.30
C GLY A 107 0.47 -4.44 -9.02
N VAL A 108 -0.16 -4.32 -7.85
CA VAL A 108 0.40 -4.72 -6.56
C VAL A 108 0.76 -6.21 -6.54
N LYS A 109 1.80 -6.55 -5.78
CA LYS A 109 2.20 -7.94 -5.51
C LYS A 109 2.12 -8.20 -4.02
N MET A 110 1.19 -9.05 -3.61
CA MET A 110 0.99 -9.43 -2.22
C MET A 110 1.23 -10.92 -2.03
N MET A 111 2.06 -11.26 -1.04
CA MET A 111 2.32 -12.63 -0.61
C MET A 111 2.20 -12.75 0.91
N ALA A 112 1.32 -13.63 1.38
CA ALA A 112 1.06 -13.83 2.80
C ALA A 112 0.70 -12.53 3.54
N VAL A 113 -0.08 -11.67 2.89
CA VAL A 113 -0.59 -10.41 3.46
C VAL A 113 -1.94 -10.67 4.14
N SER A 114 -2.20 -10.01 5.26
CA SER A 114 -3.49 -10.04 5.93
C SER A 114 -4.21 -8.71 5.72
N VAL A 115 -5.42 -8.73 5.19
CA VAL A 115 -6.25 -7.54 4.88
C VAL A 115 -7.66 -7.77 5.48
N GLU A 116 -7.71 -8.40 6.66
CA GLU A 116 -8.96 -8.79 7.30
C GLU A 116 -9.66 -7.59 7.92
N ASP A 117 -11.00 -7.58 7.85
CA ASP A 117 -11.86 -6.51 8.37
C ASP A 117 -11.53 -5.10 7.82
N ALA A 118 -10.79 -5.02 6.70
CA ALA A 118 -10.41 -3.76 6.06
C ALA A 118 -11.51 -3.23 5.13
N ASP A 119 -11.47 -1.93 4.85
CA ASP A 119 -12.37 -1.28 3.91
C ASP A 119 -11.63 -0.90 2.62
N LEU A 120 -11.91 -1.60 1.52
CA LEU A 120 -11.35 -1.36 0.18
C LEU A 120 -12.38 -0.70 -0.75
N THR A 121 -13.39 -0.03 -0.20
CA THR A 121 -14.42 0.65 -1.01
C THR A 121 -13.78 1.57 -2.04
N ASP A 122 -14.19 1.46 -3.31
CA ASP A 122 -13.65 2.22 -4.45
C ASP A 122 -12.14 2.03 -4.76
N ALA A 123 -11.45 1.09 -4.09
CA ALA A 123 -10.05 0.80 -4.36
C ALA A 123 -9.86 0.12 -5.73
N LYS A 124 -8.65 0.24 -6.30
CA LYS A 124 -8.30 -0.35 -7.60
C LYS A 124 -7.18 -1.36 -7.46
N LEU A 125 -7.40 -2.61 -7.86
CA LEU A 125 -6.40 -3.69 -7.80
C LEU A 125 -6.08 -4.27 -9.19
N THR A 126 -6.20 -3.46 -10.25
CA THR A 126 -6.11 -3.93 -11.63
C THR A 126 -4.77 -4.62 -11.89
N GLY A 127 -4.77 -5.84 -12.40
CA GLY A 127 -3.53 -6.58 -12.70
C GLY A 127 -2.72 -7.00 -11.46
N GLY A 128 -3.27 -6.84 -10.25
CA GLY A 128 -2.61 -7.24 -9.00
C GLY A 128 -2.45 -8.76 -8.88
N THR A 129 -1.41 -9.20 -8.17
CA THR A 129 -1.18 -10.62 -7.83
C THR A 129 -1.29 -10.80 -6.32
N LEU A 130 -2.30 -11.53 -5.86
CA LEU A 130 -2.68 -11.66 -4.45
C LEU A 130 -2.63 -13.13 -4.04
N LYS A 131 -1.43 -13.63 -3.75
CA LYS A 131 -1.21 -15.05 -3.44
C LYS A 131 -1.24 -15.30 -1.93
N GLY A 132 -2.20 -16.10 -1.49
CA GLY A 132 -2.32 -16.45 -0.07
C GLY A 132 -2.67 -15.24 0.81
N VAL A 133 -3.45 -14.29 0.28
CA VAL A 133 -3.89 -13.10 1.01
C VAL A 133 -5.19 -13.43 1.74
N SER A 134 -5.32 -13.00 2.99
CA SER A 134 -6.61 -13.10 3.69
C SER A 134 -7.37 -11.79 3.57
N PHE A 135 -8.58 -11.84 3.02
CA PHE A 135 -9.53 -10.72 2.92
C PHE A 135 -10.73 -10.93 3.82
N LYS A 136 -10.62 -11.78 4.84
CA LYS A 136 -11.77 -12.17 5.67
C LYS A 136 -12.54 -10.94 6.17
N ASN A 137 -13.87 -10.95 6.03
CA ASN A 137 -14.79 -9.89 6.46
C ASN A 137 -14.53 -8.48 5.88
N SER A 138 -13.67 -8.34 4.87
CA SER A 138 -13.39 -7.03 4.29
C SER A 138 -14.52 -6.52 3.40
N VAL A 139 -14.52 -5.21 3.15
CA VAL A 139 -15.52 -4.53 2.30
C VAL A 139 -14.90 -4.21 0.95
N PHE A 140 -15.53 -4.69 -0.12
CA PHE A 140 -15.09 -4.55 -1.52
C PHE A 140 -16.11 -3.77 -2.37
N LYS A 141 -16.87 -2.89 -1.74
CA LYS A 141 -17.91 -2.11 -2.44
C LYS A 141 -17.26 -1.27 -3.54
N ASP A 142 -17.71 -1.43 -4.78
CA ASP A 142 -17.21 -0.68 -5.95
C ASP A 142 -15.69 -0.84 -6.21
N THR A 143 -15.06 -1.87 -5.60
CA THR A 143 -13.65 -2.20 -5.81
C THR A 143 -13.42 -2.77 -7.20
N VAL A 144 -12.37 -2.29 -7.90
CA VAL A 144 -12.02 -2.75 -9.24
C VAL A 144 -11.01 -3.91 -9.18
N LEU A 145 -11.43 -5.09 -9.64
CA LEU A 145 -10.62 -6.34 -9.65
C LEU A 145 -10.25 -6.83 -11.05
N THR A 146 -10.20 -5.93 -12.04
CA THR A 146 -9.92 -6.31 -13.43
C THR A 146 -8.53 -6.94 -13.55
N ASN A 147 -8.44 -8.16 -14.09
CA ASN A 147 -7.19 -8.90 -14.25
C ASN A 147 -6.41 -9.16 -12.94
N THR A 148 -7.06 -9.12 -11.79
CA THR A 148 -6.43 -9.44 -10.50
C THR A 148 -6.39 -10.95 -10.28
N ASP A 149 -5.21 -11.51 -9.96
CA ASP A 149 -5.05 -12.91 -9.56
C ASP A 149 -5.30 -13.06 -8.05
N LEU A 150 -6.38 -13.75 -7.69
CA LEU A 150 -6.81 -13.99 -6.30
C LEU A 150 -6.55 -15.44 -5.84
N LYS A 151 -5.75 -16.22 -6.57
CA LYS A 151 -5.51 -17.63 -6.22
C LYS A 151 -5.04 -17.80 -4.78
N LEU A 152 -5.63 -18.78 -4.11
CA LEU A 152 -5.32 -19.15 -2.73
C LEU A 152 -5.65 -18.05 -1.70
N SER A 153 -6.35 -16.98 -2.10
CA SER A 153 -6.82 -15.96 -1.17
C SER A 153 -8.08 -16.40 -0.43
N ASN A 154 -8.21 -15.99 0.83
CA ASN A 154 -9.38 -16.25 1.65
C ASN A 154 -10.38 -15.10 1.53
N LEU A 155 -11.52 -15.33 0.91
CA LEU A 155 -12.59 -14.35 0.69
C LEU A 155 -13.79 -14.54 1.64
N SER A 156 -13.65 -15.32 2.71
CA SER A 156 -14.77 -15.58 3.63
C SER A 156 -15.32 -14.29 4.25
N GLY A 157 -16.63 -14.08 4.17
CA GLY A 157 -17.28 -12.90 4.73
C GLY A 157 -17.03 -11.59 3.98
N VAL A 158 -16.34 -11.61 2.84
CA VAL A 158 -16.18 -10.41 1.99
C VAL A 158 -17.54 -9.93 1.49
N THR A 159 -17.77 -8.62 1.52
CA THR A 159 -19.00 -7.97 1.04
C THR A 159 -18.71 -6.99 -0.09
N GLY A 160 -19.73 -6.58 -0.86
CA GLY A 160 -19.62 -5.49 -1.83
C GLY A 160 -19.06 -5.86 -3.21
N ILE A 161 -18.64 -7.11 -3.44
CA ILE A 161 -18.22 -7.58 -4.78
C ILE A 161 -19.46 -7.64 -5.70
N THR A 162 -19.55 -6.72 -6.67
CA THR A 162 -20.67 -6.63 -7.63
C THR A 162 -20.41 -7.37 -8.95
N GLU A 163 -19.15 -7.60 -9.33
CA GLU A 163 -18.82 -8.53 -10.41
C GLU A 163 -19.00 -9.95 -9.90
N ALA A 164 -19.92 -10.73 -10.48
CA ALA A 164 -20.10 -12.14 -10.13
C ALA A 164 -18.71 -12.83 -10.15
N PRO A 165 -18.19 -13.29 -8.98
CA PRO A 165 -16.81 -13.78 -8.88
C PRO A 165 -16.54 -14.94 -9.86
N CYS A 166 -17.57 -15.66 -10.29
CA CYS A 166 -17.43 -16.85 -11.09
C CYS A 166 -17.36 -16.60 -12.62
N ALA A 167 -17.32 -15.35 -13.09
CA ALA A 167 -17.28 -15.04 -14.54
C ALA A 167 -15.84 -14.96 -15.13
N LYS A 168 -14.79 -14.94 -14.30
CA LYS A 168 -13.40 -14.84 -14.77
C LYS A 168 -12.49 -15.94 -14.18
N PRO A 169 -11.55 -16.52 -14.95
CA PRO A 169 -10.69 -17.63 -14.53
C PRO A 169 -9.76 -17.36 -13.33
N SER A 170 -9.60 -16.10 -12.92
CA SER A 170 -8.73 -15.69 -11.80
C SER A 170 -9.32 -15.98 -10.41
N PHE A 171 -10.62 -16.23 -10.33
CA PHE A 171 -11.30 -16.64 -9.11
C PHE A 171 -11.22 -18.16 -8.97
N GLY A 172 -10.04 -18.64 -8.57
CA GLY A 172 -9.83 -20.05 -8.26
C GLY A 172 -10.79 -20.52 -7.17
N ALA A 173 -11.73 -21.38 -7.56
CA ALA A 173 -12.71 -22.12 -6.77
C ALA A 173 -13.87 -21.29 -6.17
N CYS A 174 -14.91 -21.07 -6.97
CA CYS A 174 -16.27 -21.02 -6.43
C CYS A 174 -16.67 -22.46 -6.01
N LYS A 175 -17.00 -22.69 -4.73
CA LYS A 175 -17.83 -23.82 -4.31
C LYS A 175 -19.29 -23.40 -4.35
#